data_AF-A0A7X3FQ19-F1
#
_entry.id   AF-A0A7X3FQ19-F1
#
_cell.length_a   1.000
_cell.length_b   1.000
_cell.length_c   1.000
_cell.angle_alpha   90.00
_cell.angle_beta   90.00
_cell.angle_gamma   90.00
#
_symmetry.space_group_name_H-M   'P 1'
#
loop_
_entity.id
_entity.type
_entity.pdbx_description
1 polymer ?
#
loop_
_entity_poly.entity_id
_entity_poly.type
_entity_poly.pdbx_seq_one_letter_code
_entity_poly.pdbx_strand_id
1 'polypeptide(L)'
;MSERSALVELANFIGRSPLASPDMKVRNKALSGMTDRMLPRQKRSVGDLLGVVMALSARTRRMAHDPARVEIDVFSPDGLRALRMTLGQD
;
A
#
# COMPACT_ATOMS: atom_id res chain seq x y z
N MET A 1 -44.55 2.41 -2.64
CA MET A 1 -44.68 2.87 -4.04
C MET A 1 -43.32 3.32 -4.61
N SER A 2 -42.23 2.54 -4.50
CA SER A 2 -40.89 2.99 -4.97
C SER A 2 -40.02 1.88 -5.58
N GLU A 3 -40.04 0.64 -5.07
CA GLU A 3 -39.22 -0.45 -5.67
C GLU A 3 -39.65 -0.85 -7.09
N ARG A 4 -40.96 -0.79 -7.39
CA ARG A 4 -41.46 -1.12 -8.73
C ARG A 4 -41.04 -0.13 -9.81
N SER A 5 -40.73 1.13 -9.47
CA SER A 5 -40.25 2.10 -10.47
C SER A 5 -38.77 1.87 -10.79
N ALA A 6 -37.94 1.54 -9.80
CA ALA A 6 -36.51 1.27 -10.00
C ALA A 6 -36.24 0.05 -10.91
N LEU A 7 -37.04 -1.02 -10.77
CA LEU A 7 -36.92 -2.21 -11.64
C LEU A 7 -37.38 -1.92 -13.08
N VAL A 8 -38.38 -1.06 -13.26
CA VAL A 8 -38.85 -0.62 -14.59
C VAL A 8 -37.84 0.33 -15.25
N GLU A 9 -37.15 1.16 -14.48
CA GLU A 9 -36.05 2.00 -14.97
C GLU A 9 -34.83 1.17 -15.40
N LEU A 10 -34.50 0.10 -14.66
CA LEU A 10 -33.44 -0.85 -15.05
C LEU A 10 -33.78 -1.61 -16.33
N ALA A 11 -35.03 -2.02 -16.52
CA ALA A 11 -35.47 -2.72 -17.74
C ALA A 11 -35.32 -1.84 -19.00
N ASN A 12 -35.41 -0.52 -18.85
CA ASN A 12 -35.24 0.45 -19.93
C ASN A 12 -33.83 1.09 -19.94
N PHE A 13 -32.91 0.63 -19.11
CA PHE A 13 -31.58 1.20 -18.99
C PHE A 13 -30.72 0.85 -20.20
N ILE A 14 -30.60 1.79 -21.13
CA ILE A 14 -29.58 1.76 -22.18
C ILE A 14 -28.29 2.27 -21.56
N GLY A 15 -27.39 1.35 -21.22
CA GLY A 15 -26.07 1.70 -20.69
C GLY A 15 -25.31 2.61 -21.65
N ARG A 16 -25.29 3.92 -21.37
CA ARG A 16 -24.49 4.93 -22.08
C ARG A 16 -23.00 4.83 -21.72
N SER A 17 -22.51 3.61 -21.57
CA SER A 17 -21.10 3.36 -21.31
C SER A 17 -20.31 3.55 -22.59
N PRO A 18 -19.19 4.31 -22.58
CA PRO A 18 -18.27 4.38 -23.70
C PRO A 18 -17.76 3.00 -24.17
N LEU A 19 -17.80 1.98 -23.30
CA LEU A 19 -17.45 0.59 -23.63
C LEU A 19 -18.55 -0.15 -24.41
N ALA A 20 -19.80 0.24 -24.22
CA ALA A 20 -20.97 -0.31 -24.91
C ALA A 20 -21.31 0.47 -26.20
N SER A 21 -20.48 1.47 -26.56
CA SER A 21 -20.66 2.24 -27.78
C SER A 21 -20.57 1.35 -29.02
N PRO A 22 -21.46 1.53 -30.02
CA PRO A 22 -21.34 0.85 -31.31
C PRO A 22 -20.16 1.37 -32.14
N ASP A 23 -19.63 2.56 -31.81
CA ASP A 23 -18.44 3.11 -32.44
C ASP A 23 -17.16 2.53 -31.83
N MET A 24 -16.43 1.77 -32.66
CA MET A 24 -15.11 1.22 -32.37
C MET A 24 -14.11 2.25 -31.83
N LYS A 25 -14.11 3.49 -32.35
CA LYS A 25 -13.16 4.53 -31.93
C LYS A 25 -13.41 4.96 -30.50
N VAL A 26 -14.67 5.16 -30.13
CA VAL A 26 -15.10 5.51 -28.76
C VAL A 26 -14.74 4.39 -27.79
N ARG A 27 -15.00 3.14 -28.18
CA ARG A 27 -14.69 1.96 -27.37
C ARG A 27 -13.19 1.79 -27.14
N ASN A 28 -12.38 1.89 -28.20
CA ASN A 28 -10.93 1.75 -28.10
C ASN A 28 -10.31 2.87 -27.25
N LYS A 29 -10.82 4.10 -27.33
CA LYS A 29 -10.37 5.21 -26.48
C LYS A 29 -10.66 4.95 -25.00
N ALA A 30 -11.85 4.43 -24.68
CA ALA A 30 -12.23 4.08 -23.32
C ALA A 30 -11.37 2.93 -22.77
N LEU A 31 -11.14 1.88 -23.58
CA LEU A 31 -10.26 0.75 -23.23
C LEU A 31 -8.81 1.21 -22.98
N SER A 32 -8.25 2.01 -23.89
CA SER A 32 -6.90 2.57 -23.75
C SER A 32 -6.72 3.37 -22.46
N GLY A 33 -7.70 4.21 -22.11
CA GLY A 33 -7.66 4.99 -20.88
C GLY A 33 -7.80 4.17 -19.60
N MET A 34 -8.47 3.01 -19.66
CA MET A 34 -8.52 2.06 -18.53
C MET A 34 -7.19 1.33 -18.37
N THR A 35 -6.59 0.87 -19.48
CA THR A 35 -5.28 0.20 -19.45
C THR A 35 -4.18 1.16 -19.01
N ASP A 36 -4.17 2.42 -19.47
CA ASP A 36 -3.17 3.42 -19.08
C ASP A 36 -3.12 3.69 -17.56
N ARG A 37 -4.24 3.49 -16.87
CA ARG A 37 -4.33 3.62 -15.41
C ARG A 37 -3.92 2.36 -14.66
N MET A 38 -4.03 1.19 -15.31
CA MET A 38 -3.69 -0.11 -14.73
C MET A 38 -2.22 -0.45 -14.94
N LEU A 39 -1.59 0.04 -16.01
CA LEU A 39 -0.16 -0.14 -16.19
C LEU A 39 0.59 0.68 -15.12
N PRO A 40 1.48 0.04 -14.32
CA PRO A 40 2.37 0.80 -13.45
C PRO A 40 3.13 1.76 -14.35
N ARG A 41 2.99 3.08 -14.13
CA ARG A 41 3.62 4.13 -14.93
C ARG A 41 5.04 3.71 -15.28
N GLN A 42 5.25 3.27 -16.53
CA GLN A 42 6.40 2.46 -16.94
C GLN A 42 7.74 3.20 -16.94
N LYS A 43 7.76 4.46 -16.47
CA LYS A 43 8.96 5.26 -16.35
C LYS A 43 9.21 5.55 -14.88
N ARG A 44 9.56 4.50 -14.12
CA ARG A 44 10.25 4.71 -12.84
C ARG A 44 11.53 5.45 -13.16
N SER A 45 11.68 6.65 -12.61
CA SER A 45 12.91 7.40 -12.80
C SER A 45 14.06 6.64 -12.14
N VAL A 46 15.30 6.91 -12.55
CA VAL A 46 16.49 6.38 -11.87
C VAL A 46 16.46 6.76 -10.38
N GLY A 47 15.92 7.95 -10.05
CA GLY A 47 15.72 8.39 -8.68
C GLY A 47 14.76 7.49 -7.88
N ASP A 48 13.66 7.05 -8.49
CA ASP A 48 12.72 6.12 -7.84
C ASP A 48 13.37 4.76 -7.58
N LEU A 49 14.19 4.28 -8.53
CA LEU A 49 14.92 3.02 -8.37
C LEU A 49 15.98 3.11 -7.27
N LEU A 50 16.72 4.21 -7.22
CA LEU A 50 17.68 4.49 -6.14
C LEU A 50 16.98 4.58 -4.78
N GLY A 51 15.80 5.21 -4.71
CA GLY A 51 14.99 5.25 -3.49
C GLY A 51 14.62 3.85 -2.98
N VAL A 52 14.20 2.95 -3.87
CA VAL A 52 13.90 1.55 -3.53
C VAL A 52 15.15 0.82 -3.03
N VAL A 53 16.30 0.97 -3.70
CA VAL A 53 17.57 0.33 -3.29
C VAL A 53 18.05 0.84 -1.94
N MET A 54 17.96 2.15 -1.69
CA MET A 54 18.33 2.75 -0.40
C MET A 54 17.43 2.23 0.72
N ALA A 55 16.12 2.17 0.49
CA ALA A 55 15.18 1.63 1.47
C ALA A 55 15.47 0.15 1.77
N LEU A 56 15.74 -0.66 0.74
CA LEU A 56 16.10 -2.06 0.90
C LEU A 56 17.44 -2.23 1.63
N SER A 57 18.45 -1.42 1.30
CA SER A 57 19.77 -1.46 1.93
C SER A 57 19.73 -1.04 3.41
N ALA A 58 18.92 -0.04 3.75
CA ALA A 58 18.72 0.36 5.14
C ALA A 58 18.01 -0.74 5.94
N ARG A 59 17.04 -1.43 5.33
CA ARG A 59 16.34 -2.57 5.94
C ARG A 59 17.27 -3.75 6.14
N THR A 60 18.06 -4.13 5.14
CA THR A 60 19.01 -5.25 5.26
C THR A 60 20.08 -4.95 6.30
N ARG A 61 20.56 -3.69 6.41
CA ARG A 61 21.48 -3.30 7.48
C ARG A 61 20.88 -3.52 8.88
N ARG A 62 19.59 -3.21 9.08
CA ARG A 62 18.90 -3.48 10.36
C ARG A 62 18.64 -4.97 10.62
N MET A 63 18.47 -5.77 9.57
CA MET A 63 18.26 -7.22 9.71
C MET A 63 19.56 -8.01 9.88
N ALA A 64 20.69 -7.50 9.37
CA ALA A 64 21.99 -8.16 9.45
C ALA A 64 22.79 -7.80 10.71
N HIS A 65 22.43 -6.72 11.41
CA HIS A 65 23.00 -6.43 12.72
C HIS A 65 22.36 -7.32 13.78
N ASP A 66 23.20 -7.85 14.67
CA ASP A 66 22.71 -8.51 15.87
C ASP A 66 21.79 -7.56 16.65
N PRO A 67 20.64 -8.05 17.15
CA PRO A 67 19.76 -7.27 17.99
C PRO A 67 20.51 -6.70 19.20
N ALA A 68 20.26 -5.43 19.52
CA ALA A 68 20.84 -4.83 20.72
C ALA A 68 20.26 -5.49 21.98
N ARG A 69 21.16 -5.95 22.87
CA ARG A 69 20.81 -6.44 24.20
C ARG A 69 21.01 -5.31 25.20
N VAL A 70 19.95 -4.95 25.92
CA VAL A 70 19.97 -3.86 26.89
C VAL A 70 19.72 -4.42 28.28
N GLU A 71 20.66 -4.21 29.19
CA GLU A 71 20.48 -4.49 30.62
C GLU A 71 20.16 -3.19 31.36
N ILE A 72 19.06 -3.19 32.10
CA ILE A 72 18.59 -2.05 32.89
C ILE A 72 18.61 -2.46 34.36
N ASP A 73 19.44 -1.79 35.15
CA ASP A 73 19.48 -1.90 36.60
C ASP A 73 18.97 -0.59 37.22
N VAL A 74 17.95 -0.68 38.07
CA VAL A 74 17.41 0.45 38.85
C VAL A 74 17.73 0.23 40.31
N PHE A 75 18.29 1.25 40.95
CA PHE A 75 18.61 1.25 42.37
C PHE A 75 17.67 2.18 43.13
N SER A 76 17.25 1.76 44.32
CA SER A 76 16.49 2.59 45.24
C SER A 76 17.39 3.68 45.87
N PRO A 77 16.81 4.76 46.44
CA PRO A 77 17.57 5.79 47.14
C PRO A 77 18.43 5.25 48.30
N ASP A 78 18.02 4.14 48.89
CA ASP A 78 18.69 3.34 49.92
C ASP A 78 19.86 2.48 49.37
N GLY A 79 20.13 2.55 48.06
CA GLY A 79 21.26 1.89 47.40
C GLY A 79 21.04 0.40 47.11
N LEU A 80 19.87 -0.15 47.44
CA LEU A 80 19.49 -1.51 47.12
C LEU A 80 18.99 -1.60 45.67
N ARG A 81 19.14 -2.77 45.04
CA ARG A 81 18.65 -2.99 43.67
C ARG A 81 17.14 -3.14 43.68
N ALA A 82 16.43 -2.23 43.03
CA ALA A 82 14.97 -2.21 42.94
C ALA A 82 14.44 -3.02 41.76
N LEU A 83 15.13 -2.97 40.61
CA LEU A 83 14.72 -3.67 39.39
C LEU A 83 15.95 -4.09 38.57
N ARG A 84 15.90 -5.29 38.00
CA ARG A 84 16.78 -5.72 36.92
C ARG A 84 15.92 -6.20 35.76
N MET A 85 16.14 -5.65 34.58
CA MET A 85 15.41 -6.01 33.37
C MET A 85 16.39 -6.19 32.21
N THR A 86 16.13 -7.20 31.39
CA THR A 86 16.85 -7.41 30.13
C THR A 86 15.85 -7.24 28.98
N LEU A 87 16.22 -6.42 27.99
CA LEU A 87 15.45 -6.20 26.77
C LEU A 87 16.28 -6.66 25.58
N GLY A 88 15.66 -7.42 24.68
CA GLY A 88 16.32 -8.12 23.56
C GLY A 88 15.87 -9.59 23.52
N GLN A 89 16.11 -10.30 22.41
CA GLN A 89 15.85 -11.76 22.35
C GLN A 89 17.05 -12.53 22.92
N ASP A 90 16.76 -13.70 23.51
CA ASP A 90 17.75 -14.65 24.05
C ASP A 90 18.63 -15.28 22.96
#